data_AF-A0A1E8QC78-F1
#
_entry.id   AF-A0A1E8QC78-F1
#
_cell.length_a   1.000
_cell.length_b   1.000
_cell.length_c   1.000
_cell.angle_alpha   90.00
_cell.angle_beta   90.00
_cell.angle_gamma   90.00
#
_symmetry.space_group_name_H-M   'P 1'
#
loop_
_entity.id
_entity.type
_entity.pdbx_description
1 polymer ?
#
loop_
_entity_poly.entity_id
_entity_poly.type
_entity_poly.pdbx_seq_one_letter_code
_entity_poly.pdbx_strand_id
1 'polypeptide(L)'
;MSTPDHGSAADTVAGIARAVPGVAGLHPGMFGEVATYLPGRRVTGVRITDERVDLHITVSADAPIRRTAAAVREAVAAALPGLAVDVTVEDVATGPRPTPTTEPVVPMED
;
A
#
# COMPACT_ATOMS: atom_id res chain seq x y z
N MET A 1 22.45 19.87 -6.10
CA MET A 1 21.86 18.54 -5.88
C MET A 1 20.58 18.54 -6.69
N SER A 2 20.53 17.82 -7.81
CA SER A 2 19.33 17.80 -8.66
C SER A 2 18.19 17.19 -7.85
N THR A 3 17.04 17.85 -7.83
CA THR A 3 15.81 17.25 -7.33
C THR A 3 15.63 15.92 -8.05
N PRO A 4 15.47 14.79 -7.33
CA PRO A 4 15.20 13.53 -7.99
C PRO A 4 13.97 13.68 -8.88
N ASP A 5 14.01 13.11 -10.08
CA ASP A 5 12.81 13.00 -10.91
C ASP A 5 11.73 12.28 -10.09
N HIS A 6 10.54 12.87 -10.03
CA HIS A 6 9.38 12.34 -9.32
C HIS A 6 9.07 10.89 -9.71
N GLY A 7 9.40 10.47 -10.93
CA GLY A 7 9.29 9.07 -11.35
C GLY A 7 10.24 8.13 -10.61
N SER A 8 11.52 8.47 -10.55
CA SER A 8 12.51 7.71 -9.78
C SER A 8 12.19 7.69 -8.30
N ALA A 9 11.67 8.80 -7.76
CA ALA A 9 11.25 8.88 -6.37
C ALA A 9 10.03 7.99 -6.08
N ALA A 10 9.03 7.99 -6.96
CA ALA A 10 7.83 7.17 -6.79
C ALA A 10 8.13 5.66 -6.83
N ASP A 11 8.98 5.22 -7.75
CA ASP A 11 9.43 3.82 -7.81
C ASP A 11 10.22 3.42 -6.55
N THR A 12 11.05 4.33 -6.02
CA THR A 12 11.80 4.11 -4.77
C THR A 12 10.85 3.96 -3.58
N VAL A 13 9.88 4.86 -3.42
CA VAL A 13 8.88 4.80 -2.34
C VAL A 13 8.07 3.50 -2.42
N ALA A 14 7.61 3.13 -3.62
CA ALA A 14 6.85 1.90 -3.83
C ALA A 14 7.67 0.65 -3.47
N GLY A 15 8.95 0.63 -3.83
CA GLY A 15 9.87 -0.46 -3.47
C GLY A 15 10.07 -0.58 -1.96
N ILE A 16 10.35 0.54 -1.28
CA ILE A 16 10.54 0.57 0.18
C ILE A 16 9.29 0.08 0.91
N ALA A 17 8.12 0.61 0.55
CA ALA A 17 6.86 0.25 1.20
C ALA A 17 6.58 -1.26 1.11
N ARG A 18 6.77 -1.86 -0.06
CA ARG A 18 6.58 -3.31 -0.28
C ARG A 18 7.60 -4.16 0.47
N ALA A 19 8.77 -3.63 0.79
CA ALA A 19 9.79 -4.34 1.54
C ALA A 19 9.53 -4.39 3.05
N VAL A 20 8.60 -3.58 3.57
CA VAL A 20 8.26 -3.57 4.99
C VAL A 20 7.41 -4.80 5.36
N PRO A 21 7.84 -5.62 6.33
CA PRO A 21 7.05 -6.76 6.78
C PRO A 21 5.64 -6.36 7.22
N GLY A 22 4.64 -7.09 6.73
CA GLY A 22 3.23 -6.85 7.01
C GLY A 22 2.51 -5.98 5.96
N VAL A 23 3.23 -5.37 5.01
CA VAL A 23 2.60 -4.75 3.84
C VAL A 23 2.22 -5.84 2.83
N ALA A 24 0.93 -5.97 2.54
CA ALA A 24 0.40 -6.90 1.56
C ALA A 24 0.42 -6.32 0.12
N GLY A 25 0.41 -4.99 0.00
CA GLY A 25 0.43 -4.32 -1.29
C GLY A 25 0.29 -2.80 -1.18
N LEU A 26 0.29 -2.15 -2.35
CA LEU A 26 -0.03 -0.72 -2.47
C LEU A 26 -1.48 -0.59 -2.94
N HIS A 27 -2.22 0.33 -2.34
CA HIS A 27 -3.62 0.55 -2.63
C HIS A 27 -3.79 1.83 -3.48
N PRO A 28 -4.60 1.81 -4.56
CA PRO A 28 -4.81 2.97 -5.44
C PRO A 28 -5.58 4.14 -4.82
N GLY A 29 -6.01 4.04 -3.56
CA GLY A 29 -7.08 4.88 -2.99
C GLY A 29 -8.46 4.37 -3.39
N MET A 30 -9.53 4.94 -2.83
CA MET A 30 -10.91 4.49 -3.06
C MET A 30 -11.34 4.62 -4.52
N PHE A 31 -10.84 5.64 -5.23
CA PHE A 31 -11.19 6.00 -6.60
C PHE A 31 -10.01 5.92 -7.58
N GLY A 32 -8.86 5.40 -7.18
CA GLY A 32 -7.67 5.38 -8.05
C GLY A 32 -6.90 6.70 -8.12
N GLU A 33 -7.18 7.60 -7.18
CA GLU A 33 -6.65 8.96 -7.09
C GLU A 33 -5.22 9.02 -6.57
N VAL A 34 -4.71 7.95 -5.94
CA VAL A 34 -3.34 7.91 -5.39
C VAL A 34 -2.43 7.18 -6.35
N ALA A 35 -1.83 7.93 -7.27
CA ALA A 35 -0.81 7.42 -8.18
C ALA A 35 0.10 8.55 -8.69
N THR A 36 1.36 8.20 -8.95
CA THR A 36 2.29 9.04 -9.71
C THR A 36 2.21 8.61 -11.16
N TYR A 37 1.76 9.51 -12.03
CA TYR A 37 1.63 9.28 -13.47
C TYR A 37 2.93 9.64 -14.18
N LEU A 38 3.45 8.68 -14.97
CA LEU A 38 4.68 8.80 -15.72
C LEU A 38 4.40 8.52 -17.21
N PRO A 39 5.31 8.88 -18.13
CA PRO A 39 5.15 8.51 -19.54
C PRO A 39 4.96 6.99 -19.71
N GLY A 40 3.77 6.59 -20.18
CA GLY A 40 3.43 5.20 -20.49
C GLY A 40 3.15 4.27 -19.30
N ARG A 41 3.23 4.74 -18.05
CA ARG A 41 2.93 3.93 -16.85
C ARG A 41 2.48 4.78 -15.67
N ARG A 42 2.01 4.14 -14.61
CA ARG A 42 1.77 4.80 -13.31
C ARG A 42 2.34 3.96 -12.17
N VAL A 43 2.72 4.63 -11.08
CA VAL A 43 3.06 4.01 -9.80
C VAL A 43 1.84 4.13 -8.90
N THR A 44 1.13 3.02 -8.69
CA THR A 44 -0.07 2.98 -7.86
C THR A 44 0.24 3.10 -6.37
N GLY A 45 -0.62 3.82 -5.65
CA GLY A 45 -0.57 3.99 -4.20
C GLY A 45 0.49 4.95 -3.70
N VAL A 46 1.18 5.65 -4.61
CA VAL A 46 2.18 6.66 -4.28
C VAL A 46 1.79 7.96 -4.97
N ARG A 47 1.78 9.07 -4.25
CA ARG A 47 1.73 10.43 -4.79
C ARG A 47 2.85 11.25 -4.16
N ILE A 48 3.59 11.98 -4.97
CA ILE A 48 4.68 12.84 -4.50
C ILE A 48 4.40 14.25 -5.00
N THR A 49 4.44 15.21 -4.07
CA THR A 49 4.44 16.66 -4.34
C THR A 49 5.76 17.25 -3.84
N ASP A 50 5.93 18.55 -4.04
CA ASP A 50 7.13 19.27 -3.56
C ASP A 50 7.23 19.30 -2.02
N GLU A 51 6.13 19.02 -1.30
CA GLU A 51 6.03 19.11 0.16
C GLU A 51 5.87 17.75 0.85
N ARG A 52 5.27 16.76 0.16
CA ARG A 52 4.86 15.51 0.81
C ARG A 52 4.84 14.28 -0.09
N VAL A 53 4.88 13.13 0.56
CA VAL A 53 4.60 11.80 0.01
C VAL A 53 3.32 11.29 0.64
N ASP A 54 2.29 11.07 -0.17
CA ASP A 54 1.10 10.32 0.25
C ASP A 54 1.25 8.87 -0.21
N LEU A 55 1.17 7.93 0.72
CA LEU A 55 1.39 6.50 0.49
C LEU A 55 0.22 5.68 1.03
N HIS A 56 -0.45 4.96 0.13
CA HIS A 56 -1.64 4.18 0.44
C HIS A 56 -1.30 2.69 0.34
N ILE A 57 -1.51 1.95 1.42
CA ILE A 57 -1.10 0.56 1.57
C ILE A 57 -2.26 -0.35 1.98
N THR A 58 -2.12 -1.63 1.63
CA THR A 58 -2.89 -2.73 2.21
C THR A 58 -1.99 -3.46 3.20
N VAL A 59 -2.48 -3.73 4.40
CA VAL A 59 -1.74 -4.43 5.46
C VAL A 59 -2.25 -5.86 5.59
N SER A 60 -1.38 -6.81 5.94
CA SER A 60 -1.78 -8.20 6.20
C SER A 60 -2.53 -8.29 7.54
N ALA A 61 -3.58 -9.12 7.63
CA ALA A 61 -4.44 -9.22 8.82
C ALA A 61 -3.70 -9.68 10.10
N ASP A 62 -2.59 -10.39 9.96
CA ASP A 62 -1.72 -10.84 11.04
C ASP A 62 -0.68 -9.79 11.48
N ALA A 63 -0.55 -8.69 10.72
CA ALA A 63 0.44 -7.66 11.01
C ALA A 63 -0.11 -6.56 11.93
N PRO A 64 0.72 -5.99 12.83
CA PRO A 64 0.32 -4.90 13.71
C PRO A 64 0.16 -3.58 12.93
N ILE A 65 -1.04 -3.31 12.42
CA ILE A 65 -1.38 -2.20 11.50
C ILE A 65 -0.65 -0.89 11.79
N ARG A 66 -0.79 -0.35 13.00
CA ARG A 66 -0.16 0.95 13.36
C ARG A 66 1.36 0.89 13.30
N ARG A 67 1.96 -0.22 13.74
CA ARG A 67 3.41 -0.42 13.72
C ARG A 67 3.91 -0.61 12.29
N THR A 68 3.17 -1.32 11.44
CA THR A 68 3.48 -1.47 10.01
C THR A 68 3.48 -0.11 9.32
N ALA A 69 2.43 0.70 9.51
CA ALA A 69 2.34 2.04 8.93
C ALA A 69 3.46 2.96 9.42
N ALA A 70 3.80 2.91 10.72
CA ALA A 70 4.92 3.68 11.27
C ALA A 70 6.28 3.26 10.67
N ALA A 71 6.52 1.95 10.54
CA ALA A 71 7.75 1.44 9.94
C ALA A 71 7.89 1.84 8.46
N VAL A 72 6.79 1.80 7.69
CA VAL A 72 6.74 2.32 6.32
C VAL A 72 7.09 3.81 6.29
N ARG A 73 6.45 4.61 7.16
CA ARG A 73 6.68 6.05 7.25
C ARG A 73 8.15 6.36 7.55
N GLU A 74 8.74 5.69 8.52
CA GLU A 74 10.14 5.87 8.91
C GLU A 74 11.10 5.50 7.78
N ALA A 75 10.88 4.35 7.13
CA ALA A 75 11.72 3.89 6.03
C ALA A 75 11.68 4.84 4.82
N VAL A 76 10.50 5.34 4.46
CA VAL A 76 10.32 6.29 3.35
C VAL A 76 10.91 7.66 3.71
N ALA A 77 10.68 8.16 4.93
CA ALA A 77 11.23 9.44 5.38
C ALA A 77 12.77 9.44 5.42
N ALA A 78 13.39 8.28 5.71
CA ALA A 78 14.84 8.12 5.64
C ALA A 78 15.38 8.19 4.21
N ALA A 79 14.62 7.73 3.21
CA ALA A 79 15.02 7.75 1.81
C ALA A 79 14.78 9.11 1.12
N LEU A 80 13.78 9.87 1.57
CA LEU A 80 13.41 11.18 1.04
C LEU A 80 13.39 12.23 2.16
N PRO A 81 14.58 12.61 2.69
CA PRO A 81 14.66 13.60 3.76
C PRO A 81 14.11 14.95 3.31
N GLY A 82 13.28 15.58 4.15
CA GLY A 82 12.71 16.91 3.89
C GLY A 82 11.27 16.90 3.37
N LEU A 83 10.73 15.75 2.95
CA LEU A 83 9.32 15.61 2.61
C LEU A 83 8.54 15.03 3.80
N ALA A 84 7.34 15.56 4.05
CA ALA A 84 6.42 14.93 4.99
C ALA A 84 5.90 13.61 4.40
N VAL A 85 5.84 12.55 5.20
CA VAL A 85 5.33 11.24 4.75
C VAL A 85 4.06 10.89 5.50
N ASP A 86 2.97 10.76 4.76
CA ASP A 86 1.67 10.33 5.24
C ASP A 86 1.37 8.92 4.72
N VAL A 87 1.08 8.00 5.64
CA VAL A 87 0.78 6.60 5.33
C VAL A 87 -0.66 6.31 5.71
N THR A 88 -1.48 5.97 4.71
CA THR A 88 -2.87 5.56 4.87
C THR A 88 -2.98 4.06 4.69
N VAL A 89 -3.56 3.36 5.67
CA VAL A 89 -3.92 1.95 5.53
C VAL A 89 -5.36 1.90 5.03
N GLU A 90 -5.53 1.51 3.77
CA GLU A 90 -6.83 1.50 3.08
C GLU A 90 -7.58 0.18 3.27
N ASP A 91 -6.82 -0.91 3.39
CA ASP A 91 -7.40 -2.24 3.47
C ASP A 91 -6.54 -3.19 4.30
N VAL A 92 -7.17 -4.25 4.79
CA VAL A 92 -6.54 -5.35 5.53
C VAL A 92 -6.78 -6.65 4.78
N ALA A 93 -5.72 -7.17 4.16
CA ALA A 93 -5.75 -8.44 3.44
C ALA A 93 -5.85 -9.58 4.46
N THR A 94 -7.00 -10.24 4.50
CA THR A 94 -7.11 -11.57 5.10
C THR A 94 -6.56 -12.59 4.10
N GLY A 95 -5.89 -13.64 4.58
CA GLY A 95 -5.45 -14.74 3.73
C GLY A 95 -6.64 -15.35 2.95
N PRO A 96 -6.39 -16.28 2.01
CA PRO A 96 -7.46 -16.90 1.23
C PRO A 96 -8.57 -17.39 2.16
N ARG A 97 -9.80 -16.89 1.95
CA ARG A 97 -10.95 -17.42 2.68
C ARG A 97 -11.00 -18.92 2.41
N PRO A 98 -11.08 -19.79 3.43
CA PRO A 98 -11.38 -21.19 3.17
C PRO A 98 -12.68 -21.23 2.38
N THR A 99 -12.70 -21.93 1.25
CA THR A 99 -13.93 -22.18 0.48
C THR A 99 -14.97 -22.72 1.47
N PRO A 100 -16.17 -22.13 1.56
CA PRO A 100 -17.20 -22.69 2.42
C PRO A 100 -17.40 -24.13 1.98
N THR A 101 -17.19 -25.08 2.90
CA THR A 101 -17.63 -26.45 2.67
C THR A 101 -19.13 -26.35 2.46
N THR A 102 -19.60 -26.60 1.25
CA THR A 102 -21.03 -26.83 1.03
C THR A 102 -21.41 -27.98 1.95
N GLU A 103 -22.07 -27.68 3.06
CA GLU A 103 -22.73 -28.72 3.84
C GLU A 103 -23.72 -29.39 2.90
N PRO A 104 -23.76 -30.73 2.84
CA PRO A 104 -24.72 -31.42 2.00
C PRO A 104 -26.11 -30.97 2.41
N VAL A 105 -26.84 -30.37 1.46
CA VAL A 105 -28.26 -30.08 1.63
C VAL A 105 -28.95 -31.43 1.82
N VAL A 106 -29.28 -31.75 3.07
CA VAL A 106 -30.09 -32.92 3.38
C VAL A 106 -31.45 -32.71 2.69
N PRO A 107 -31.86 -33.56 1.75
CA PRO A 107 -33.18 -33.44 1.15
C PRO A 107 -34.21 -33.61 2.27
N MET A 108 -35.11 -32.65 2.39
CA MET A 108 -36.33 -32.78 3.20
C MET A 108 -37.16 -33.88 2.54
N GLU A 109 -37.32 -35.02 3.20
CA GLU A 109 -38.24 -36.08 2.75
C GLU A 109 -39.70 -35.60 2.93
N ASP A 110 -40.51 -35.73 1.87
CA ASP A 110 -41.96 -35.42 1.81
C ASP A 110 -42.79 -36.37 2.70
#